data_AF-A0A2M8ANW5-F1
#
_entry.id   AF-A0A2M8ANW5-F1
#
_cell.length_a   1.000
_cell.length_b   1.000
_cell.length_c   1.000
_cell.angle_alpha   90.00
_cell.angle_beta   90.00
_cell.angle_gamma   90.00
#
_symmetry.space_group_name_H-M   'P 1'
#
loop_
_entity.id
_entity.type
_entity.pdbx_description
1 polymer ?
#
loop_
_entity_poly.entity_id
_entity_poly.type
_entity_poly.pdbx_seq_one_letter_code
_entity_poly.pdbx_strand_id
1 'polypeptide(L)'
;MLGNNKSNATIDKEQLELLKNAQKRIQQKKRLYIHFVVFLIGSVFIIILNLILGFGKTFKLFNTDWFVFAILAWLFLLLYHTFNVFITHKFMGKNWEQTQLEKLVSKQKKRLEEIKNTLPNQENSNTSEIKKKTDLKKNITIIAAVANNNAIGKDNQLIWHLSDDLKRFKALTSGHHIIMGRKTFESFPKPLPNRTHVVITRQADYKVPHEVMVVNTLEDALDVSRHDNQPFIIGGGEIYNQALKFADTIELTRVHENFEADTFFPKLDVSVWQETVSHHFKKDEHNNHDYSFISYTRI
;
A
#
# COMPACT_ATOMS: atom_id res chain seq x y z
N MET A 1 -8.66 -33.75 -23.39
CA MET A 1 -9.62 -32.63 -23.26
C MET A 1 -9.35 -31.90 -21.95
N LEU A 2 -8.49 -30.87 -21.93
CA LEU A 2 -8.12 -30.11 -20.72
C LEU A 2 -7.90 -28.63 -21.08
N GLY A 3 -8.97 -27.95 -21.50
CA GLY A 3 -8.92 -26.53 -21.84
C GLY A 3 -10.24 -25.86 -21.49
N ASN A 4 -10.38 -25.43 -20.23
CA ASN A 4 -11.36 -24.40 -19.83
C ASN A 4 -11.15 -23.79 -18.43
N ASN A 5 -10.19 -24.26 -17.62
CA ASN A 5 -10.06 -23.80 -16.22
C ASN A 5 -9.65 -22.34 -16.03
N LYS A 6 -8.95 -21.70 -16.99
CA LYS A 6 -8.51 -20.30 -16.82
C LYS A 6 -9.65 -19.29 -16.93
N SER A 7 -10.62 -19.53 -17.83
CA SER A 7 -11.82 -18.68 -17.98
C SER A 7 -12.76 -18.84 -16.78
N ASN A 8 -12.96 -20.08 -16.32
CA ASN A 8 -13.73 -20.36 -15.10
C ASN A 8 -13.08 -19.70 -13.88
N ALA A 9 -11.77 -19.79 -13.70
CA ALA A 9 -11.07 -19.17 -12.56
C ALA A 9 -11.15 -17.63 -12.55
N THR A 10 -11.21 -16.98 -13.71
CA THR A 10 -11.44 -15.51 -13.79
C THR A 10 -12.89 -15.15 -13.49
N ILE A 11 -13.85 -15.93 -13.99
CA ILE A 11 -15.28 -15.76 -13.72
C ILE A 11 -15.57 -15.97 -12.22
N ASP A 12 -14.95 -16.98 -11.61
CA ASP A 12 -15.09 -17.29 -10.19
C ASP A 12 -14.54 -16.18 -9.29
N LYS A 13 -13.41 -15.56 -9.68
CA LYS A 13 -12.84 -14.42 -8.94
C LYS A 13 -13.72 -13.18 -9.02
N GLU A 14 -14.28 -12.88 -10.19
CA GLU A 14 -15.19 -11.76 -10.39
C GLU A 14 -16.49 -11.95 -9.60
N GLN A 15 -17.07 -13.16 -9.64
CA GLN A 15 -18.23 -13.52 -8.83
C GLN A 15 -17.95 -13.39 -7.32
N LEU A 16 -16.76 -13.82 -6.87
CA LEU A 16 -16.35 -13.71 -5.47
C LEU A 16 -16.16 -12.25 -5.04
N GLU A 17 -15.63 -11.38 -5.90
CA GLU A 17 -15.58 -9.93 -5.65
C GLU A 17 -16.97 -9.30 -5.59
N LEU A 18 -17.88 -9.68 -6.49
CA LEU A 18 -19.28 -9.22 -6.48
C LEU A 18 -19.97 -9.60 -5.17
N LEU A 19 -19.78 -10.84 -4.70
CA LEU A 19 -20.32 -11.32 -3.43
C LEU A 19 -19.74 -10.56 -2.23
N LYS A 20 -18.42 -10.36 -2.18
CA LYS A 20 -17.76 -9.57 -1.11
C LYS A 20 -18.26 -8.13 -1.08
N ASN A 21 -18.40 -7.50 -2.24
CA ASN A 21 -18.94 -6.15 -2.36
C ASN A 21 -20.40 -6.09 -1.90
N ALA A 22 -21.23 -7.06 -2.30
CA ALA A 22 -22.61 -7.18 -1.85
C ALA A 22 -22.71 -7.34 -0.33
N GLN A 23 -21.88 -8.19 0.28
CA GLN A 23 -21.82 -8.37 1.73
C GLN A 23 -21.42 -7.09 2.47
N LYS A 24 -20.39 -6.38 1.98
CA LYS A 24 -19.98 -5.09 2.54
C LYS A 24 -21.11 -4.05 2.48
N ARG A 25 -21.88 -4.04 1.39
CA ARG A 25 -23.06 -3.17 1.22
C ARG A 25 -24.17 -3.51 2.21
N ILE A 26 -24.43 -4.79 2.42
CA ILE A 26 -25.40 -5.25 3.44
C ILE A 26 -24.95 -4.79 4.83
N GLN A 27 -23.66 -4.90 5.16
CA GLN A 27 -23.13 -4.49 6.46
C GLN A 27 -23.22 -2.97 6.66
N GLN A 28 -22.91 -2.15 5.65
CA GLN A 28 -23.06 -0.70 5.71
C GLN A 28 -24.52 -0.28 5.96
N LYS A 29 -25.47 -0.89 5.24
CA LYS A 29 -26.91 -0.63 5.44
C LYS A 29 -27.38 -1.06 6.83
N LYS A 30 -26.91 -2.21 7.33
CA LYS A 30 -27.20 -2.67 8.70
C LYS A 30 -26.66 -1.70 9.76
N ARG A 31 -25.43 -1.19 9.61
CA ARG A 31 -24.86 -0.19 10.54
C ARG A 31 -25.66 1.10 10.56
N LEU A 32 -26.11 1.58 9.40
CA LEU A 32 -26.96 2.76 9.32
C LEU A 32 -28.29 2.53 10.06
N TYR A 33 -28.93 1.36 9.88
CA TYR A 33 -30.16 1.02 10.58
C TYR A 33 -29.96 0.95 12.11
N ILE A 34 -28.87 0.34 12.57
CA ILE A 34 -28.53 0.31 14.00
C ILE A 34 -28.36 1.72 14.55
N HIS A 35 -27.62 2.59 13.84
CA HIS A 35 -27.42 3.98 14.26
C HIS A 35 -28.75 4.75 14.30
N PHE A 36 -29.65 4.53 13.34
CA PHE A 36 -30.99 5.10 13.35
C PHE A 36 -31.82 4.66 14.57
N VAL A 37 -31.81 3.36 14.91
CA VAL A 37 -32.51 2.85 16.10
C VAL A 37 -31.93 3.44 17.39
N VAL A 38 -30.60 3.50 17.51
CA VAL A 38 -29.93 4.12 18.65
C VAL A 38 -30.27 5.62 18.77
N PHE A 39 -30.37 6.33 17.66
CA PHE A 39 -30.79 7.73 17.63
C PHE A 39 -32.23 7.89 18.16
N LEU A 40 -33.17 7.03 17.75
CA LEU A 40 -34.55 7.09 18.25
C LEU A 40 -34.62 6.84 19.76
N ILE A 41 -34.00 5.77 20.24
CA ILE A 41 -33.98 5.41 21.67
C ILE A 41 -33.29 6.50 22.48
N GLY A 42 -32.14 6.98 22.01
CA GLY A 42 -31.36 8.03 22.66
C GLY A 42 -32.10 9.37 22.71
N SER A 43 -32.81 9.74 21.64
CA SER A 43 -33.60 10.98 21.63
C SER A 43 -34.74 10.94 22.65
N VAL A 44 -35.46 9.82 22.73
CA VAL A 44 -36.51 9.62 23.76
C VAL A 44 -35.91 9.65 25.15
N PHE A 45 -34.75 9.01 25.37
CA PHE A 45 -34.07 9.02 26.65
C PHE A 45 -33.64 10.43 27.09
N ILE A 46 -33.05 11.23 26.20
CA ILE A 46 -32.63 12.62 26.48
C ILE A 46 -33.84 13.50 26.83
N ILE A 47 -34.97 13.32 26.14
CA ILE A 47 -36.22 14.02 26.46
C ILE A 47 -36.72 13.64 27.85
N ILE A 48 -36.75 12.35 28.19
CA ILE A 48 -37.16 11.85 29.52
C ILE A 48 -36.23 12.39 30.61
N LEU A 49 -34.91 12.41 30.38
CA LEU A 49 -33.91 12.91 31.32
C LEU A 49 -34.15 14.39 31.65
N ASN A 50 -34.49 15.20 30.66
CA ASN A 50 -34.82 16.60 30.88
C ASN A 50 -36.19 16.77 31.57
N LEU A 51 -37.23 16.07 31.11
CA LEU A 51 -38.60 16.24 31.61
C LEU A 51 -38.78 15.72 33.04
N ILE A 52 -38.38 14.47 33.30
CA ILE A 52 -38.64 13.75 34.55
C ILE A 52 -37.57 14.08 35.59
N LEU A 53 -36.29 13.96 35.23
CA LEU A 53 -35.18 14.13 36.17
C LEU A 53 -34.77 15.60 36.34
N GLY A 54 -35.30 16.50 35.52
CA GLY A 54 -34.99 17.94 35.60
C GLY A 54 -33.55 18.28 35.21
N PHE A 55 -32.85 17.36 34.56
CA PHE A 55 -31.45 17.53 34.21
C PHE A 55 -31.28 18.65 33.17
N GLY A 56 -30.48 19.67 33.50
CA GLY A 56 -30.20 20.79 32.60
C GLY A 56 -31.34 21.79 32.42
N LYS A 57 -32.42 21.75 33.23
CA LYS A 57 -33.55 22.71 33.16
C LYS A 57 -33.14 24.19 33.27
N THR A 58 -32.00 24.47 33.91
CA THR A 58 -31.45 25.83 34.06
C THR A 58 -30.56 26.26 32.88
N PHE A 59 -30.13 25.33 32.03
CA PHE A 59 -29.27 25.60 30.89
C PHE A 59 -30.12 25.74 29.62
N LYS A 60 -30.33 27.00 29.21
CA LYS A 60 -31.02 27.34 27.97
C LYS A 60 -30.06 28.03 27.02
N LEU A 61 -30.00 27.53 25.80
CA LEU A 61 -29.20 28.12 24.73
C LEU A 61 -30.17 28.78 23.76
N PHE A 62 -30.05 30.09 23.54
CA PHE A 62 -30.98 30.86 22.69
C PHE A 62 -32.47 30.68 23.07
N ASN A 63 -32.79 30.77 24.36
CA ASN A 63 -34.15 30.54 24.91
C ASN A 63 -34.76 29.16 24.62
N THR A 64 -33.97 28.21 24.12
CA THR A 64 -34.39 26.85 23.81
C THR A 64 -33.70 25.87 24.75
N ASP A 65 -34.41 24.81 25.15
CA ASP A 65 -33.86 23.81 26.06
C ASP A 65 -32.69 23.06 25.42
N TRP A 66 -31.66 22.78 26.23
CA TRP A 66 -30.40 22.19 25.78
C TRP A 66 -30.55 20.86 25.02
N PHE A 67 -31.55 20.05 25.38
CA PHE A 67 -31.78 18.75 24.77
C PHE A 67 -32.14 18.84 23.28
N VAL A 68 -32.73 19.96 22.84
CA VAL A 68 -33.05 20.23 21.43
C VAL A 68 -31.76 20.29 20.60
N PHE A 69 -30.73 20.99 21.10
CA PHE A 69 -29.43 21.06 20.42
C PHE A 69 -28.69 19.73 20.44
N ALA A 70 -28.82 18.96 21.52
CA ALA A 70 -28.25 17.61 21.59
C ALA A 70 -28.87 16.68 20.53
N ILE A 71 -30.20 16.71 20.37
CA ILE A 71 -30.90 15.95 19.35
C ILE A 71 -30.54 16.45 17.95
N LEU A 72 -30.44 17.76 17.72
CA LEU A 72 -30.04 18.33 16.43
C LEU A 72 -28.61 17.94 16.03
N ALA A 73 -27.65 18.01 16.95
CA ALA A 73 -26.28 17.57 16.70
C ALA A 73 -26.22 16.07 16.37
N TRP A 74 -27.00 15.26 17.07
CA TRP A 74 -27.07 13.82 16.81
C TRP A 74 -27.76 13.50 15.48
N LEU A 75 -28.82 14.23 15.14
CA LEU A 75 -29.51 14.15 13.85
C LEU A 75 -28.56 14.51 12.70
N PHE A 76 -27.72 15.53 12.87
CA PHE A 76 -26.70 15.89 11.89
C PHE A 76 -25.72 14.74 11.62
N LEU A 77 -25.25 14.05 12.67
CA LEU A 77 -24.38 12.87 12.52
C LEU A 77 -25.07 11.72 11.78
N LEU A 78 -26.35 11.49 12.06
CA LEU A 78 -27.16 10.49 11.36
C LEU A 78 -27.35 10.85 9.88
N LEU A 79 -27.62 12.13 9.57
CA LEU A 79 -27.74 12.62 8.19
C LEU A 79 -26.43 12.49 7.42
N TYR A 80 -25.30 12.87 8.04
CA TYR A 80 -23.97 12.68 7.48
C TYR A 80 -23.69 11.20 7.18
N HIS A 81 -23.98 10.31 8.13
CA HIS A 81 -23.80 8.88 7.92
C HIS A 81 -24.69 8.33 6.80
N THR A 82 -25.94 8.78 6.72
CA THR A 82 -26.89 8.44 5.65
C THR A 82 -26.36 8.90 4.28
N PHE A 83 -25.90 10.14 4.17
CA PHE A 83 -25.28 10.70 2.97
C PHE A 83 -24.06 9.86 2.56
N ASN A 84 -23.21 9.48 3.50
CA ASN A 84 -22.01 8.70 3.20
C ASN A 84 -22.32 7.29 2.65
N VAL A 85 -23.34 6.62 3.21
CA VAL A 85 -23.72 5.26 2.81
C VAL A 85 -24.44 5.23 1.45
N PHE A 86 -25.24 6.26 1.14
CA PHE A 86 -26.09 6.30 -0.06
C PHE A 86 -25.56 7.17 -1.20
N ILE A 87 -24.92 8.31 -0.91
CA ILE A 87 -24.51 9.29 -1.92
C ILE A 87 -23.05 9.10 -2.32
N THR A 88 -22.11 9.04 -1.35
CA THR A 88 -20.66 8.90 -1.66
C THR A 88 -20.38 7.66 -2.50
N HIS A 89 -21.01 6.53 -2.21
CA HIS A 89 -20.81 5.29 -2.97
C HIS A 89 -21.51 5.29 -4.35
N LYS A 90 -22.61 6.04 -4.52
CA LYS A 90 -23.28 6.14 -5.84
C LYS A 90 -22.48 7.03 -6.79
N PHE A 91 -21.79 8.04 -6.24
CA PHE A 91 -21.02 9.02 -7.01
C PHE A 91 -19.54 8.65 -7.20
N MET A 92 -18.89 8.04 -6.21
CA MET A 92 -17.46 7.66 -6.19
C MET A 92 -17.25 6.17 -5.84
N GLY A 93 -18.09 5.29 -6.40
CA GLY A 93 -17.90 3.83 -6.27
C GLY A 93 -16.88 3.26 -7.25
N LYS A 94 -16.56 1.95 -7.15
CA LYS A 94 -15.65 1.23 -8.07
C LYS A 94 -15.97 1.47 -9.55
N ASN A 95 -17.24 1.57 -9.94
CA ASN A 95 -17.64 1.80 -11.34
C ASN A 95 -17.21 3.19 -11.83
N TRP A 96 -17.29 4.21 -10.97
CA TRP A 96 -16.82 5.55 -11.31
C TRP A 96 -15.29 5.57 -11.46
N GLU A 97 -14.59 4.87 -10.57
CA GLU A 97 -13.13 4.70 -10.63
C GLU A 97 -12.69 3.98 -11.92
N GLN A 98 -13.36 2.89 -12.30
CA GLN A 98 -13.14 2.20 -13.59
C GLN A 98 -13.40 3.13 -14.78
N THR A 99 -14.49 3.92 -14.74
CA THR A 99 -14.80 4.87 -15.80
C THR A 99 -13.72 5.95 -15.94
N GLN A 100 -13.16 6.45 -14.82
CA GLN A 100 -12.05 7.39 -14.87
C GLN A 100 -10.78 6.76 -15.43
N LEU A 101 -10.48 5.51 -15.04
CA LEU A 101 -9.33 4.76 -15.54
C LEU A 101 -9.43 4.53 -17.05
N GLU A 102 -10.58 4.06 -17.55
CA GLU A 102 -10.85 3.89 -18.97
C GLU A 102 -10.70 5.19 -19.76
N LYS A 103 -11.16 6.31 -19.19
CA LYS A 103 -11.01 7.64 -19.79
C LYS A 103 -9.54 8.07 -19.87
N LEU A 104 -8.71 7.73 -18.89
CA LEU A 104 -7.27 8.01 -18.91
C LEU A 104 -6.54 7.11 -19.92
N VAL A 105 -6.86 5.83 -19.95
CA VAL A 105 -6.29 4.85 -20.89
C VAL A 105 -6.65 5.21 -22.33
N SER A 106 -7.90 5.58 -22.61
CA SER A 106 -8.32 6.02 -23.95
C SER A 106 -7.61 7.32 -24.39
N LYS A 107 -7.38 8.26 -23.47
CA LYS A 107 -6.59 9.48 -23.75
C LYS A 107 -5.12 9.15 -24.08
N GLN A 108 -4.53 8.17 -23.38
CA GLN A 108 -3.19 7.68 -23.69
C GLN A 108 -3.13 6.97 -25.05
N LYS A 109 -4.11 6.11 -25.36
CA LYS A 109 -4.23 5.46 -26.67
C LYS A 109 -4.30 6.48 -27.81
N LYS A 110 -5.13 7.52 -27.65
CA LYS A 110 -5.24 8.59 -28.65
C LYS A 110 -3.91 9.33 -28.86
N ARG A 111 -3.19 9.65 -27.78
CA ARG A 111 -1.84 10.24 -27.88
C ARG A 111 -0.84 9.31 -28.57
N LEU A 112 -0.91 8.01 -28.29
CA LEU A 112 -0.06 7.02 -28.95
C LEU A 112 -0.34 6.94 -30.46
N GLU A 113 -1.61 7.03 -30.87
CA GLU A 113 -1.97 7.10 -32.29
C GLU A 113 -1.52 8.40 -32.96
N GLU A 114 -1.65 9.55 -32.27
CA GLU A 114 -1.14 10.84 -32.76
C GLU A 114 0.39 10.81 -32.94
N ILE A 115 1.12 10.20 -31.99
CA ILE A 115 2.57 10.01 -32.08
C ILE A 115 2.92 9.04 -33.23
N LYS A 116 2.16 7.95 -33.38
CA LYS A 116 2.36 6.99 -34.47
C LYS A 116 2.15 7.61 -35.85
N ASN A 117 1.16 8.50 -35.98
CA ASN A 117 0.85 9.19 -37.23
C ASN A 117 1.80 10.36 -37.55
N THR A 118 2.54 10.87 -36.56
CA THR A 118 3.55 11.93 -36.74
C THR A 118 4.96 11.39 -37.02
N LEU A 119 5.16 10.07 -36.94
CA LEU A 119 6.40 9.40 -37.30
C LEU A 119 6.35 8.94 -38.77
N PRO A 120 7.41 9.18 -39.59
CA PRO A 120 7.43 8.75 -40.98
C PRO A 120 7.39 7.22 -41.09
N ASN A 121 6.59 6.73 -42.06
CA ASN A 121 6.38 5.31 -42.34
C ASN A 121 7.70 4.57 -42.58
N GLN A 122 8.09 3.74 -41.63
CA GLN A 122 8.92 2.56 -41.90
C GLN A 122 8.07 1.31 -41.69
N GLU A 123 7.29 0.97 -42.71
CA GLU A 123 6.74 -0.38 -42.85
C GLU A 123 7.68 -1.19 -43.75
N ASN A 124 8.53 -2.00 -43.12
CA ASN A 124 8.84 -3.38 -43.53
C ASN A 124 9.97 -3.96 -42.66
N SER A 125 9.58 -4.64 -41.59
CA SER A 125 10.05 -5.98 -41.19
C SER A 125 9.78 -6.23 -39.70
N ASN A 126 9.31 -7.43 -39.40
CA ASN A 126 9.22 -8.05 -38.07
C ASN A 126 8.03 -7.67 -37.16
N THR A 127 6.82 -7.94 -37.68
CA THR A 127 5.57 -8.09 -36.89
C THR A 127 5.64 -9.22 -35.83
N SER A 128 6.70 -10.04 -35.84
CA SER A 128 7.05 -11.03 -34.81
C SER A 128 7.76 -10.43 -33.58
N GLU A 129 8.38 -9.25 -33.68
CA GLU A 129 9.04 -8.57 -32.56
C GLU A 129 8.07 -7.71 -31.73
N ILE A 130 6.99 -7.24 -32.33
CA ILE A 130 5.99 -6.40 -31.64
C ILE A 130 5.20 -7.19 -30.59
N LYS A 131 5.04 -8.51 -30.76
CA LYS A 131 4.47 -9.39 -29.70
C LYS A 131 5.42 -9.62 -28.51
N LYS A 132 6.71 -9.29 -28.63
CA LYS A 132 7.71 -9.46 -27.58
C LYS A 132 7.98 -8.18 -26.78
N LYS A 133 7.35 -7.05 -27.14
CA LYS A 133 7.68 -5.71 -26.61
C LYS A 133 6.52 -5.01 -25.91
N THR A 134 5.74 -5.78 -25.15
CA THR A 134 4.96 -5.30 -23.99
C THR A 134 5.37 -6.03 -22.71
N ASP A 135 6.63 -6.45 -22.61
CA ASP A 135 7.28 -6.53 -21.31
C ASP A 135 7.74 -5.11 -20.98
N LEU A 136 6.93 -4.38 -20.20
CA LEU A 136 7.48 -3.30 -19.39
C LEU A 136 8.63 -3.93 -18.61
N LYS A 137 9.88 -3.60 -18.95
CA LYS A 137 11.05 -4.06 -18.20
C LYS A 137 10.82 -3.63 -16.75
N LYS A 138 10.51 -4.59 -15.89
CA LYS A 138 10.32 -4.35 -14.46
C LYS A 138 11.60 -3.80 -13.90
N ASN A 139 11.50 -2.79 -13.05
CA ASN A 139 12.63 -2.27 -12.31
C ASN A 139 12.62 -2.90 -10.92
N ILE A 140 13.29 -4.04 -10.75
CA ILE A 140 13.38 -4.70 -9.43
C ILE A 140 14.27 -3.85 -8.54
N THR A 141 13.70 -3.27 -7.49
CA THR A 141 14.39 -2.30 -6.64
C THR A 141 14.68 -2.89 -5.28
N ILE A 142 15.93 -2.87 -4.83
CA ILE A 142 16.28 -3.10 -3.42
C ILE A 142 16.16 -1.77 -2.69
N ILE A 143 15.53 -1.73 -1.51
CA ILE A 143 15.53 -0.55 -0.65
C ILE A 143 15.99 -0.93 0.76
N ALA A 144 17.02 -0.26 1.26
CA ALA A 144 17.63 -0.61 2.54
C ALA A 144 18.27 0.60 3.22
N ALA A 145 18.15 0.67 4.55
CA ALA A 145 18.97 1.56 5.39
C ALA A 145 20.15 0.76 5.96
N VAL A 146 21.37 1.26 5.80
CA VAL A 146 22.61 0.52 6.01
C VAL A 146 23.66 1.41 6.67
N ALA A 147 24.24 0.94 7.77
CA ALA A 147 25.32 1.61 8.50
C ALA A 147 26.66 1.60 7.75
N ASN A 148 27.67 2.33 8.20
CA ASN A 148 29.01 2.35 7.58
C ASN A 148 29.67 0.96 7.54
N ASN A 149 29.48 0.15 8.58
CA ASN A 149 29.94 -1.23 8.66
C ASN A 149 28.98 -2.26 8.03
N ASN A 150 28.04 -1.80 7.19
CA ASN A 150 26.97 -2.58 6.57
C ASN A 150 25.97 -3.23 7.55
N ALA A 151 25.96 -2.85 8.83
CA ALA A 151 24.92 -3.28 9.76
C ALA A 151 23.53 -2.82 9.29
N ILE A 152 22.50 -3.65 9.52
CA ILE A 152 21.10 -3.30 9.22
C ILE A 152 20.11 -3.64 10.35
N GLY A 153 20.48 -4.54 11.27
CA GLY A 153 19.58 -4.98 12.33
C GLY A 153 20.29 -5.79 13.41
N LYS A 154 19.69 -5.79 14.59
CA LYS A 154 20.09 -6.59 15.75
C LYS A 154 18.82 -7.09 16.43
N ASP A 155 18.76 -8.37 16.81
CA ASP A 155 17.62 -8.97 17.52
C ASP A 155 16.27 -8.78 16.79
N ASN A 156 16.29 -8.84 15.45
CA ASN A 156 15.15 -8.55 14.55
C ASN A 156 14.57 -7.12 14.66
N GLN A 157 15.35 -6.15 15.15
CA GLN A 157 14.96 -4.75 15.22
C GLN A 157 15.93 -3.84 14.44
N LEU A 158 15.42 -2.68 14.04
CA LEU A 158 16.25 -1.60 13.50
C LEU A 158 17.07 -0.97 14.63
N ILE A 159 18.34 -0.70 14.37
CA ILE A 159 19.31 -0.25 15.40
C ILE A 159 19.25 1.28 15.62
N TRP A 160 18.57 2.01 14.72
CA TRP A 160 18.47 3.47 14.75
C TRP A 160 17.06 3.94 14.41
N HIS A 161 16.81 5.24 14.62
CA HIS A 161 15.56 5.89 14.27
C HIS A 161 15.79 7.11 13.38
N LEU A 162 15.52 6.95 12.08
CA LEU A 162 15.61 8.02 11.09
C LEU A 162 14.22 8.28 10.51
N SER A 163 13.55 9.34 11.00
CA SER A 163 12.20 9.68 10.58
C SER A 163 12.08 9.91 9.08
N ASP A 164 13.10 10.51 8.47
CA ASP A 164 13.08 10.81 7.04
C ASP A 164 13.32 9.59 6.16
N ASP A 165 14.10 8.62 6.63
CA ASP A 165 14.22 7.31 5.98
C ASP A 165 12.88 6.58 5.95
N LEU A 166 12.13 6.59 7.06
CA LEU A 166 10.80 5.99 7.13
C LEU A 166 9.80 6.69 6.18
N LYS A 167 9.87 8.03 6.07
CA LYS A 167 9.06 8.80 5.10
C LYS A 167 9.42 8.43 3.67
N ARG A 168 10.72 8.33 3.36
CA ARG A 168 11.24 7.94 2.04
C ARG A 168 10.81 6.52 1.68
N PHE A 169 11.00 5.56 2.58
CA PHE A 169 10.56 4.19 2.42
C PHE A 169 9.07 4.11 2.12
N LYS A 170 8.24 4.83 2.89
CA LYS A 170 6.79 4.89 2.64
C LYS A 170 6.46 5.49 1.28
N ALA A 171 7.12 6.58 0.89
CA ALA A 171 6.87 7.28 -0.36
C ALA A 171 7.21 6.40 -1.58
N LEU A 172 8.35 5.72 -1.54
CA LEU A 172 8.82 4.88 -2.65
C LEU A 172 8.02 3.58 -2.78
N THR A 173 7.67 2.94 -1.65
CA THR A 173 7.05 1.61 -1.67
C THR A 173 5.52 1.61 -1.74
N SER A 174 4.87 2.77 -1.55
CA SER A 174 3.40 2.84 -1.55
C SER A 174 2.82 2.50 -2.92
N GLY A 175 1.81 1.63 -2.96
CA GLY A 175 1.19 1.13 -4.19
C GLY A 175 1.90 -0.08 -4.80
N HIS A 176 3.04 -0.48 -4.25
CA HIS A 176 3.88 -1.55 -4.79
C HIS A 176 3.89 -2.80 -3.90
N HIS A 177 4.42 -3.88 -4.46
CA HIS A 177 4.74 -5.13 -3.79
C HIS A 177 6.04 -4.95 -3.01
N ILE A 178 6.01 -5.32 -1.73
CA ILE A 178 7.18 -5.35 -0.88
C ILE A 178 7.52 -6.78 -0.51
N ILE A 179 8.71 -7.21 -0.92
CA ILE A 179 9.21 -8.57 -0.81
C ILE A 179 10.17 -8.65 0.38
N MET A 180 9.90 -9.56 1.29
CA MET A 180 10.71 -9.71 2.51
C MET A 180 10.78 -11.15 3.01
N GLY A 181 11.77 -11.42 3.86
CA GLY A 181 11.86 -12.69 4.59
C GLY A 181 10.94 -12.72 5.81
N ARG A 182 10.60 -13.93 6.29
CA ARG A 182 9.76 -14.15 7.47
C ARG A 182 10.13 -13.28 8.69
N LYS A 183 11.41 -13.29 9.11
CA LYS A 183 11.86 -12.55 10.30
C LYS A 183 11.64 -11.03 10.18
N THR A 184 11.84 -10.47 8.98
CA THR A 184 11.57 -9.06 8.68
C THR A 184 10.07 -8.77 8.71
N PHE A 185 9.23 -9.71 8.26
CA PHE A 185 7.80 -9.54 8.38
C PHE A 185 7.33 -9.54 9.84
N GLU A 186 7.89 -10.42 10.67
CA GLU A 186 7.57 -10.54 12.10
C GLU A 186 7.99 -9.32 12.93
N SER A 187 8.94 -8.51 12.47
CA SER A 187 9.29 -7.26 13.15
C SER A 187 8.25 -6.15 12.97
N PHE A 188 7.33 -6.29 12.01
CA PHE A 188 6.24 -5.32 11.86
C PHE A 188 5.12 -5.61 12.87
N PRO A 189 4.62 -4.59 13.59
CA PRO A 189 3.48 -4.78 14.50
C PRO A 189 2.19 -5.11 13.74
N LYS A 190 2.10 -4.70 12.46
CA LYS A 190 1.00 -4.99 11.54
C LYS A 190 1.44 -4.77 10.10
N PRO A 191 0.77 -5.38 9.10
CA PRO A 191 1.01 -5.08 7.69
C PRO A 191 0.87 -3.58 7.41
N LEU A 192 1.77 -3.08 6.56
CA LEU A 192 1.81 -1.68 6.17
C LEU A 192 0.67 -1.35 5.18
N PRO A 193 -0.06 -0.24 5.36
CA PRO A 193 -1.17 0.09 4.47
C PRO A 193 -0.66 0.44 3.06
N ASN A 194 -1.54 0.22 2.06
CA ASN A 194 -1.31 0.50 0.64
C ASN A 194 -0.08 -0.22 0.04
N ARG A 195 0.29 -1.39 0.58
CA ARG A 195 1.42 -2.21 0.10
C ARG A 195 1.03 -3.68 0.10
N THR A 196 1.32 -4.36 -0.99
CA THR A 196 1.13 -5.82 -1.08
C THR A 196 2.35 -6.48 -0.45
N HIS A 197 2.17 -7.24 0.62
CA HIS A 197 3.29 -7.92 1.29
C HIS A 197 3.51 -9.29 0.66
N VAL A 198 4.76 -9.60 0.33
CA VAL A 198 5.19 -10.90 -0.18
C VAL A 198 6.27 -11.44 0.77
N VAL A 199 5.91 -12.48 1.52
CA VAL A 199 6.76 -13.05 2.57
C VAL A 199 7.36 -14.37 2.08
N ILE A 200 8.69 -14.44 2.07
CA ILE A 200 9.44 -15.63 1.72
C ILE A 200 9.71 -16.44 2.99
N THR A 201 9.27 -17.70 3.00
CA THR A 201 9.51 -18.64 4.11
C THR A 201 9.54 -20.08 3.62
N ARG A 202 10.36 -20.92 4.27
CA ARG A 202 10.39 -22.38 4.05
C ARG A 202 9.36 -23.13 4.92
N GLN A 203 8.68 -22.43 5.82
CA GLN A 203 7.68 -23.03 6.71
C GLN A 203 6.33 -23.17 5.98
N ALA A 204 5.90 -24.40 5.73
CA ALA A 204 4.69 -24.72 4.95
C ALA A 204 3.40 -24.11 5.55
N ASP A 205 3.27 -24.11 6.88
CA ASP A 205 2.05 -23.66 7.59
C ASP A 205 2.19 -22.28 8.24
N TYR A 206 3.04 -21.42 7.69
CA TYR A 206 3.24 -20.07 8.23
C TYR A 206 1.96 -19.24 8.11
N LYS A 207 1.40 -18.83 9.26
CA LYS A 207 0.14 -18.08 9.32
C LYS A 207 0.40 -16.59 9.20
N VAL A 208 -0.28 -15.97 8.23
CA VAL A 208 -0.27 -14.52 8.02
C VAL A 208 -1.69 -13.99 7.84
N PRO A 209 -1.93 -12.68 8.01
CA PRO A 209 -3.18 -12.05 7.60
C PRO A 209 -3.50 -12.31 6.11
N HIS A 210 -4.79 -12.29 5.75
CA HIS A 210 -5.24 -12.66 4.40
C HIS A 210 -4.73 -11.72 3.29
N GLU A 211 -4.31 -10.51 3.64
CA GLU A 211 -3.73 -9.50 2.76
C GLU A 211 -2.24 -9.73 2.43
N VAL A 212 -1.60 -10.74 3.04
CA VAL A 212 -0.18 -11.06 2.87
C VAL A 212 -0.03 -12.32 2.03
N MET A 213 0.80 -12.27 1.00
CA MET A 213 1.14 -13.43 0.17
C MET A 213 2.36 -14.14 0.75
N VAL A 214 2.31 -15.47 0.82
CA VAL A 214 3.42 -16.31 1.29
C VAL A 214 3.93 -17.14 0.12
N VAL A 215 5.25 -17.14 -0.06
CA VAL A 215 5.96 -17.91 -1.09
C VAL A 215 7.20 -18.56 -0.50
N ASN A 216 7.82 -19.51 -1.22
CA ASN A 216 8.94 -20.29 -0.69
C ASN A 216 10.31 -19.86 -1.23
N THR A 217 10.35 -19.15 -2.36
CA THR A 217 11.59 -18.71 -3.01
C THR A 217 11.52 -17.24 -3.43
N LEU A 218 12.68 -16.64 -3.75
CA LEU A 218 12.73 -15.28 -4.28
C LEU A 218 12.13 -15.21 -5.68
N GLU A 219 12.35 -16.23 -6.50
CA GLU A 219 11.82 -16.35 -7.85
C GLU A 219 10.29 -16.37 -7.83
N ASP A 220 9.68 -17.13 -6.92
CA ASP A 220 8.23 -17.12 -6.72
C ASP A 220 7.74 -15.74 -6.28
N ALA A 221 8.50 -15.04 -5.41
CA ALA A 221 8.17 -13.69 -4.97
C ALA A 221 8.17 -12.68 -6.14
N LEU A 222 9.10 -12.85 -7.07
CA LEU A 222 9.19 -12.03 -8.29
C LEU A 222 8.06 -12.39 -9.28
N ASP A 223 7.66 -13.65 -9.38
CA ASP A 223 6.54 -14.06 -10.25
C ASP A 223 5.18 -13.58 -9.74
N VAL A 224 4.91 -13.63 -8.43
CA VAL A 224 3.67 -13.06 -7.88
C VAL A 224 3.63 -11.54 -8.04
N SER A 225 4.79 -10.89 -8.03
CA SER A 225 4.94 -9.45 -8.22
C SER A 225 5.03 -9.05 -9.70
N ARG A 226 4.74 -9.96 -10.65
CA ARG A 226 4.97 -9.74 -12.08
C ARG A 226 4.12 -8.67 -12.75
N HIS A 227 3.04 -8.23 -12.11
CA HIS A 227 2.20 -7.14 -12.63
C HIS A 227 2.53 -5.80 -11.96
N ASP A 228 3.52 -5.79 -11.08
CA ASP A 228 4.12 -4.59 -10.54
C ASP A 228 5.29 -4.16 -11.42
N ASN A 229 5.28 -2.89 -11.83
CA ASN A 229 6.35 -2.33 -12.64
C ASN A 229 7.62 -2.07 -11.80
N GLN A 230 7.48 -1.93 -10.48
CA GLN A 230 8.58 -1.63 -9.56
C GLN A 230 8.38 -2.33 -8.21
N PRO A 231 8.56 -3.66 -8.14
CA PRO A 231 8.55 -4.36 -6.87
C PRO A 231 9.78 -4.00 -6.04
N PHE A 232 9.60 -3.89 -4.72
CA PHE A 232 10.65 -3.54 -3.77
C PHE A 232 11.06 -4.73 -2.91
N ILE A 233 12.36 -5.01 -2.86
CA ILE A 233 12.94 -5.99 -1.95
C ILE A 233 13.44 -5.24 -0.71
N ILE A 234 12.91 -5.59 0.45
CA ILE A 234 13.11 -4.85 1.71
C ILE A 234 13.86 -5.69 2.77
N GLY A 235 14.46 -6.81 2.36
CA GLY A 235 15.35 -7.62 3.20
C GLY A 235 14.67 -8.82 3.87
N GLY A 236 15.24 -9.42 4.92
CA GLY A 236 16.51 -9.11 5.58
C GLY A 236 17.75 -9.61 4.83
N GLY A 237 18.87 -9.76 5.56
CA GLY A 237 20.19 -10.04 4.98
C GLY A 237 20.24 -11.20 3.98
N GLU A 238 19.63 -12.35 4.29
CA GLU A 238 19.57 -13.51 3.37
C GLU A 238 18.81 -13.18 2.07
N ILE A 239 17.73 -12.40 2.16
CA ILE A 239 16.94 -11.99 1.00
C ILE A 239 17.72 -10.98 0.17
N TYR A 240 18.40 -10.01 0.80
CA TYR A 240 19.25 -9.06 0.07
C TYR A 240 20.38 -9.77 -0.70
N ASN A 241 21.03 -10.76 -0.09
CA ASN A 241 22.07 -11.56 -0.76
C ASN A 241 21.56 -12.24 -2.04
N GLN A 242 20.35 -12.82 -1.99
CA GLN A 242 19.73 -13.46 -3.16
C GLN A 242 19.31 -12.41 -4.20
N ALA A 243 18.72 -11.30 -3.74
CA ALA A 243 18.18 -10.22 -4.55
C ALA A 243 19.20 -9.49 -5.40
N LEU A 244 20.47 -9.40 -4.96
CA LEU A 244 21.54 -8.75 -5.72
C LEU A 244 21.77 -9.36 -7.10
N LYS A 245 21.29 -10.56 -7.39
CA LYS A 245 21.38 -11.17 -8.73
C LYS A 245 20.26 -10.70 -9.69
N PHE A 246 19.15 -10.22 -9.13
CA PHE A 246 17.93 -9.92 -9.89
C PHE A 246 17.61 -8.43 -9.92
N ALA A 247 18.09 -7.65 -8.96
CA ALA A 247 17.78 -6.23 -8.85
C ALA A 247 18.38 -5.39 -10.00
N ASP A 248 17.65 -4.38 -10.46
CA ASP A 248 18.13 -3.39 -11.42
C ASP A 248 18.61 -2.11 -10.71
N THR A 249 17.96 -1.76 -9.59
CA THR A 249 18.20 -0.53 -8.82
C THR A 249 18.37 -0.84 -7.33
N ILE A 250 19.20 -0.06 -6.63
CA ILE A 250 19.28 -0.04 -5.17
C ILE A 250 19.03 1.37 -4.67
N GLU A 251 18.02 1.54 -3.84
CA GLU A 251 17.71 2.76 -3.11
C GLU A 251 18.23 2.63 -1.68
N LEU A 252 19.44 3.12 -1.43
CA LEU A 252 20.16 2.96 -0.19
C LEU A 252 20.05 4.22 0.68
N THR A 253 19.78 4.05 1.97
CA THR A 253 20.06 5.07 2.98
C THR A 253 21.34 4.68 3.71
N ARG A 254 22.43 5.41 3.48
CA ARG A 254 23.70 5.21 4.22
C ARG A 254 23.64 5.98 5.53
N VAL A 255 23.67 5.29 6.66
CA VAL A 255 23.80 5.89 7.99
C VAL A 255 25.28 6.01 8.34
N HIS A 256 25.75 7.22 8.62
CA HIS A 256 27.19 7.52 8.80
C HIS A 256 27.69 7.20 10.21
N GLU A 257 27.38 6.00 10.70
CA GLU A 257 27.81 5.49 12.00
C GLU A 257 28.00 3.97 11.92
N ASN A 258 28.74 3.40 12.87
CA ASN A 258 28.94 1.96 13.00
C ASN A 258 28.12 1.44 14.18
N PHE A 259 27.44 0.31 14.00
CA PHE A 259 26.63 -0.29 15.04
C PHE A 259 27.00 -1.76 15.25
N GLU A 260 26.83 -2.26 16.47
CA GLU A 260 26.79 -3.70 16.69
C GLU A 260 25.52 -4.29 16.09
N ALA A 261 25.67 -5.39 15.34
CA ALA A 261 24.58 -6.01 14.60
C ALA A 261 24.81 -7.51 14.43
N ASP A 262 23.72 -8.25 14.27
CA ASP A 262 23.74 -9.67 13.87
C ASP A 262 23.39 -9.86 12.38
N THR A 263 22.85 -8.81 11.76
CA THR A 263 22.37 -8.82 10.39
C THR A 263 23.02 -7.69 9.61
N PHE A 264 23.61 -8.04 8.47
CA PHE A 264 24.36 -7.14 7.61
C PHE A 264 23.80 -7.13 6.19
N PHE A 265 23.90 -5.98 5.53
CA PHE A 265 23.68 -5.83 4.11
C PHE A 265 24.90 -6.39 3.33
N PRO A 266 24.71 -7.07 2.19
CA PRO A 266 25.82 -7.51 1.36
C PRO A 266 26.69 -6.36 0.89
N LYS A 267 28.00 -6.61 0.78
CA LYS A 267 28.92 -5.65 0.16
C LYS A 267 28.56 -5.50 -1.33
N LEU A 268 28.39 -4.26 -1.78
CA LEU A 268 28.17 -3.97 -3.19
C LEU A 268 29.48 -4.03 -3.97
N ASP A 269 29.45 -4.71 -5.11
CA ASP A 269 30.55 -4.76 -6.06
C ASP A 269 30.47 -3.54 -6.99
N VAL A 270 31.49 -2.69 -6.93
CA VAL A 270 31.59 -1.46 -7.74
C VAL A 270 31.77 -1.73 -9.24
N SER A 271 32.13 -2.95 -9.63
CA SER A 271 32.14 -3.35 -11.04
C SER A 271 30.74 -3.66 -11.59
N VAL A 272 29.77 -3.90 -10.70
CA VAL A 272 28.38 -4.23 -11.04
C VAL A 272 27.43 -3.07 -10.78
N TRP A 273 27.73 -2.23 -9.78
CA TRP A 273 26.86 -1.16 -9.31
C TRP A 273 27.51 0.21 -9.45
N GLN A 274 26.79 1.13 -10.09
CA GLN A 274 27.19 2.52 -10.23
C GLN A 274 26.29 3.42 -9.39
N GLU A 275 26.90 4.31 -8.61
CA GLU A 275 26.18 5.38 -7.91
C GLU A 275 25.71 6.44 -8.91
N THR A 276 24.43 6.77 -8.90
CA THR A 276 23.82 7.74 -9.84
C THR A 276 23.34 9.01 -9.16
N VAL A 277 22.89 8.91 -7.92
CA VAL A 277 22.37 10.03 -7.12
C VAL A 277 22.86 9.89 -5.69
N SER A 278 23.25 11.01 -5.07
CA SER A 278 23.67 11.04 -3.68
C SER A 278 23.33 12.38 -3.04
N HIS A 279 22.59 12.34 -1.94
CA HIS A 279 22.20 13.51 -1.16
C HIS A 279 22.54 13.30 0.31
N HIS A 280 23.35 14.19 0.87
CA HIS A 280 23.81 14.11 2.25
C HIS A 280 22.96 14.98 3.19
N PHE A 281 22.66 14.46 4.37
CA PHE A 281 21.86 15.10 5.41
C PHE A 281 22.58 15.01 6.75
N LYS A 282 22.50 16.10 7.52
CA LYS A 282 23.00 16.15 8.91
C LYS A 282 21.93 15.67 9.88
N LYS A 283 22.38 15.13 11.02
CA LYS A 283 21.49 14.81 12.14
C LYS A 283 20.75 16.05 12.63
N ASP A 284 19.52 15.83 13.10
CA ASP A 284 18.64 16.85 13.66
C ASP A 284 17.78 16.26 14.79
N GLU A 285 16.77 17.00 15.26
CA GLU A 285 15.88 16.55 16.34
C GLU A 285 15.04 15.30 15.99
N HIS A 286 14.88 14.98 14.71
CA HIS A 286 14.05 13.87 14.22
C HIS A 286 14.86 12.71 13.64
N ASN A 287 16.16 12.92 13.43
CA ASN A 287 17.10 11.99 12.83
C ASN A 287 18.40 12.00 13.64
N ASN A 288 18.62 10.95 14.44
CA ASN A 288 19.68 10.91 15.44
C ASN A 288 21.11 10.73 14.86
N HIS A 289 21.26 10.50 13.55
CA HIS A 289 22.55 10.28 12.89
C HIS A 289 22.63 11.07 11.57
N ASP A 290 23.85 11.39 11.14
CA ASP A 290 24.10 11.86 9.78
C ASP A 290 23.78 10.72 8.81
N TYR A 291 23.16 11.02 7.67
CA TYR A 291 22.82 10.00 6.66
C TYR A 291 22.91 10.53 5.24
N SER A 292 22.95 9.63 4.26
CA SER A 292 22.83 9.98 2.84
C SER A 292 21.80 9.10 2.16
N PHE A 293 20.98 9.67 1.29
CA PHE A 293 20.19 8.91 0.32
C PHE A 293 21.01 8.72 -0.95
N ILE A 294 21.19 7.47 -1.35
CA ILE A 294 22.04 7.07 -2.46
C ILE A 294 21.24 6.12 -3.36
N SER A 295 21.24 6.37 -4.66
CA SER A 295 20.67 5.47 -5.66
C SER A 295 21.80 4.82 -6.46
N TYR A 296 21.76 3.50 -6.58
CA TYR A 296 22.65 2.74 -7.45
C TYR A 296 21.87 2.11 -8.59
N THR A 297 22.44 2.10 -9.79
CA THR A 297 21.94 1.33 -10.92
C THR A 297 22.95 0.27 -11.29
N ARG A 298 22.47 -0.89 -11.74
CA ARG A 298 23.34 -1.91 -12.31
C ARG A 298 23.96 -1.40 -13.62
N ILE A 299 25.26 -1.64 -13.81
CA ILE A 299 26.01 -1.34 -15.04
C ILE A 299 25.61 -2.30 -16.16
#